data_AF-A0A133XRN9-F1
#
_entry.id   AF-A0A133XRN9-F1
#
_cell.length_a   1.000
_cell.length_b   1.000
_cell.length_c   1.000
_cell.angle_alpha   90.00
_cell.angle_beta   90.00
_cell.angle_gamma   90.00
#
_symmetry.space_group_name_H-M   'P 1'
#
loop_
_entity.id
_entity.type
_entity.pdbx_description
1 polymer ?
#
loop_
_entity_poly.entity_id
_entity_poly.type
_entity_poly.pdbx_seq_one_letter_code
_entity_poly.pdbx_strand_id
1 'polypeptide(L)'
;MKSRIAIPQLAKVRAILQKEIGSVCPFCQNDDVGHFEIHHIDENPTHNEMGNLLLLCPTCHSKITKGDITSIDVYKKKLSLLTAPISNKSNSGKIVNFNNNVENAIVGDNNNISINQTKKTVKQKYPKGCIGFDTIKANYFGHLIKRYNEYKEYEVGKENMNYAAFSSHLKNDTK
;
A
#
# COMPACT_ATOMS: atom_id res chain seq x y z
N MET A 1 -5.94 50.88 -1.24
CA MET A 1 -5.46 49.52 -1.56
C MET A 1 -6.68 48.69 -1.94
N LYS A 2 -6.82 48.26 -3.20
CA LYS A 2 -7.95 47.40 -3.59
C LYS A 2 -7.82 46.07 -2.86
N SER A 3 -8.82 45.71 -2.06
CA SER A 3 -8.88 44.42 -1.37
C SER A 3 -8.79 43.32 -2.42
N ARG A 4 -7.75 42.48 -2.34
CA ARG A 4 -7.63 41.34 -3.26
C ARG A 4 -8.78 40.40 -2.98
N ILE A 5 -9.53 40.04 -4.02
CA ILE A 5 -10.58 39.03 -3.93
C ILE A 5 -9.88 37.70 -3.64
N ALA A 6 -10.29 37.02 -2.57
CA ALA A 6 -9.73 35.72 -2.23
C ALA A 6 -10.09 34.69 -3.31
N ILE A 7 -9.11 33.87 -3.70
CA ILE A 7 -9.35 32.76 -4.62
C ILE A 7 -10.32 31.78 -3.94
N PRO A 8 -11.48 31.48 -4.53
CA PRO A 8 -12.40 30.49 -4.00
C PRO A 8 -11.70 29.12 -3.91
N GLN A 9 -11.84 28.42 -2.79
CA GLN A 9 -11.24 27.09 -2.59
C GLN A 9 -9.72 27.05 -2.87
N LEU A 10 -8.98 28.04 -2.39
CA LEU A 10 -7.52 28.18 -2.59
C LEU A 10 -6.73 26.88 -2.41
N ALA A 11 -7.04 26.09 -1.38
CA ALA A 11 -6.35 24.81 -1.12
C ALA A 11 -6.53 23.80 -2.27
N LYS A 12 -7.74 23.73 -2.84
CA LYS A 12 -8.06 22.84 -3.97
C LYS A 12 -7.37 23.32 -5.25
N VAL A 13 -7.45 24.63 -5.54
CA VAL A 13 -6.78 25.24 -6.69
C VAL A 13 -5.27 25.01 -6.61
N ARG A 14 -4.67 25.25 -5.45
CA ARG A 14 -3.24 25.02 -5.20
C ARG A 14 -2.86 23.56 -5.42
N ALA A 15 -3.65 22.60 -4.91
CA ALA A 15 -3.39 21.18 -5.10
C ALA A 15 -3.43 20.76 -6.58
N ILE A 16 -4.38 21.32 -7.35
CA ILE A 16 -4.48 21.05 -8.80
C ILE A 16 -3.28 21.64 -9.54
N LEU A 17 -2.92 22.90 -9.27
CA LEU A 17 -1.76 23.55 -9.89
C LEU A 17 -0.44 22.84 -9.51
N GLN A 18 -0.31 22.37 -8.27
CA GLN A 18 0.85 21.61 -7.82
C GLN A 18 0.97 20.27 -8.57
N LYS A 19 -0.15 19.59 -8.81
CA LYS A 19 -0.19 18.38 -9.64
C LYS A 19 0.19 18.69 -11.08
N GLU A 20 -0.28 19.80 -11.64
CA GLU A 20 0.00 20.24 -13.02
C GLU A 20 1.52 20.42 -13.25
N ILE A 21 2.23 21.02 -12.31
CA ILE A 21 3.69 21.21 -12.41
C ILE A 21 4.51 20.00 -11.91
N GLY A 22 3.85 18.94 -11.43
CA GLY A 22 4.51 17.75 -10.87
C GLY A 22 5.35 18.03 -9.62
N SER A 23 4.93 19.00 -8.80
CA SER A 23 5.64 19.48 -7.60
C SER A 23 7.04 20.06 -7.86
N VAL A 24 7.34 20.52 -9.08
CA VAL A 24 8.63 21.13 -9.44
C VAL A 24 8.38 22.46 -10.15
N CYS A 25 9.18 23.47 -9.85
CA CYS A 25 9.05 24.77 -10.50
C CYS A 25 9.31 24.64 -12.01
N PRO A 26 8.40 25.14 -12.88
CA PRO A 26 8.50 24.96 -14.33
C PRO A 26 9.68 25.69 -14.99
N PHE A 27 10.26 26.68 -14.31
CA PHE A 27 11.36 27.49 -14.85
C PHE A 27 12.74 27.12 -14.30
N CYS A 28 12.86 26.86 -12.99
CA CYS A 28 14.16 26.66 -12.34
C CYS A 28 14.36 25.26 -11.74
N GLN A 29 13.39 24.35 -11.92
CA GLN A 29 13.44 22.97 -11.42
C GLN A 29 13.59 22.82 -9.90
N ASN A 30 13.34 23.89 -9.13
CA ASN A 30 13.30 23.81 -7.67
C ASN A 30 12.14 22.92 -7.22
N ASP A 31 12.37 22.04 -6.25
CA ASP A 31 11.43 21.07 -5.68
C ASP A 31 10.93 21.47 -4.28
N ASP A 32 11.34 22.64 -3.77
CA ASP A 32 10.86 23.18 -2.49
C ASP A 32 9.42 23.73 -2.59
N VAL A 33 8.45 22.80 -2.57
CA VAL A 33 7.01 23.08 -2.72
C VAL A 33 6.44 23.96 -1.60
N GLY A 34 7.09 24.01 -0.44
CA GLY A 34 6.59 24.71 0.76
C GLY A 34 6.33 26.20 0.51
N HIS A 35 7.16 26.82 -0.32
CA HIS A 35 7.15 28.26 -0.56
C HIS A 35 6.59 28.66 -1.93
N PHE A 36 5.87 27.77 -2.61
CA PHE A 36 5.32 28.15 -3.92
C PHE A 36 4.19 29.18 -3.80
N GLU A 37 4.16 30.12 -4.74
CA GLU A 37 3.22 31.22 -4.86
C GLU A 37 2.41 31.09 -6.15
N ILE A 38 1.13 31.50 -6.11
CA ILE A 38 0.26 31.51 -7.29
C ILE A 38 0.47 32.82 -8.03
N HIS A 39 0.79 32.73 -9.31
CA HIS A 39 0.93 33.84 -10.21
C HIS A 39 -0.21 33.87 -11.22
N HIS A 40 -0.83 35.04 -11.41
CA HIS A 40 -1.81 35.32 -12.46
C HIS A 40 -1.06 35.77 -13.72
N ILE A 41 -1.20 35.04 -14.82
CA ILE A 41 -0.45 35.27 -16.06
C ILE A 41 -0.83 36.61 -16.71
N ASP A 42 -2.09 37.02 -16.56
CA ASP A 42 -2.62 38.30 -17.02
C ASP A 42 -2.45 39.45 -16.01
N GLU A 43 -1.77 39.20 -14.89
CA GLU A 43 -1.56 40.13 -13.78
C GLU A 43 -2.85 40.64 -13.10
N ASN A 44 -4.01 40.06 -13.41
CA ASN A 44 -5.29 40.47 -12.85
C ASN A 44 -5.78 39.50 -11.75
N PRO A 45 -5.78 39.91 -10.46
CA PRO A 45 -6.20 39.06 -9.35
C PRO A 45 -7.68 38.65 -9.36
N THR A 46 -8.50 39.25 -10.23
CA THR A 46 -9.93 38.88 -10.35
C THR A 46 -10.14 37.67 -11.25
N HIS A 47 -9.16 37.31 -12.09
CA HIS A 47 -9.26 36.23 -13.06
C HIS A 47 -8.66 34.92 -12.50
N ASN A 48 -9.49 34.19 -11.75
CA ASN A 48 -9.08 32.97 -11.02
C ASN A 48 -9.24 31.67 -11.83
N GLU A 49 -9.22 31.76 -13.16
CA GLU A 49 -9.36 30.59 -14.03
C GLU A 49 -8.07 29.75 -14.03
N MET A 50 -8.20 28.42 -13.99
CA MET A 50 -7.04 27.51 -13.93
C MET A 50 -6.02 27.71 -15.06
N GLY A 51 -6.48 28.14 -16.25
CA GLY A 51 -5.62 28.45 -17.39
C GLY A 51 -4.80 29.73 -17.19
N ASN A 52 -5.26 30.65 -16.36
CA ASN A 52 -4.60 31.92 -16.05
C ASN A 52 -3.71 31.85 -14.81
N LEU A 53 -3.75 30.75 -14.06
CA LEU A 53 -2.95 30.57 -12.85
C LEU A 53 -1.75 29.67 -13.10
N LEU A 54 -0.59 30.05 -12.55
CA LEU A 54 0.61 29.23 -12.56
C LEU A 54 1.26 29.23 -11.18
N LEU A 55 1.66 28.05 -10.70
CA LEU A 55 2.31 27.89 -9.41
C LEU A 55 3.84 27.93 -9.58
N LEU A 56 4.51 28.80 -8.83
CA LEU A 56 5.92 29.14 -9.02
C LEU A 56 6.67 29.27 -7.69
N CYS A 57 7.99 29.07 -7.71
CA CYS A 57 8.81 29.44 -6.55
C CYS A 57 8.95 30.98 -6.43
N PRO A 58 9.26 31.51 -5.23
CA PRO A 58 9.37 32.97 -5.00
C PRO A 58 10.40 33.64 -5.91
N THR A 59 11.49 32.93 -6.24
CA THR A 59 12.54 33.42 -7.12
C THR A 59 12.04 33.64 -8.55
N CYS A 60 11.32 32.66 -9.11
CA CYS A 60 10.77 32.78 -10.47
C CYS A 60 9.60 33.76 -10.50
N HIS A 61 8.77 33.78 -9.46
CA HIS A 61 7.70 34.76 -9.33
C HIS A 61 8.23 36.21 -9.34
N SER A 62 9.32 36.46 -8.60
CA SER A 62 10.01 37.75 -8.60
C SER A 62 10.59 38.10 -9.96
N LYS A 63 11.20 37.14 -10.67
CA LYS A 63 11.77 37.35 -12.01
C LYS A 63 10.71 37.74 -13.04
N ILE A 64 9.52 37.13 -12.98
CA ILE A 64 8.40 37.50 -13.87
C ILE A 64 7.93 38.92 -13.54
N THR A 65 7.70 39.23 -12.26
CA THR A 65 7.24 40.56 -11.83
C THR A 65 8.23 41.67 -12.20
N LYS A 66 9.53 41.35 -12.25
CA LYS A 66 10.60 42.27 -12.67
C LYS A 66 10.78 42.36 -14.20
N GLY A 67 10.16 41.45 -14.96
CA GLY A 67 10.29 41.38 -16.41
C GLY A 67 11.51 40.60 -16.93
N ASP A 68 12.26 39.92 -16.05
CA ASP A 68 13.38 39.04 -16.46
C ASP A 68 12.87 37.81 -17.23
N ILE A 69 11.62 37.41 -16.95
CA ILE A 69 10.88 36.38 -17.69
C ILE A 69 9.67 37.08 -18.32
N THR A 70 9.53 36.99 -19.64
CA THR A 70 8.44 37.67 -20.34
C THR A 70 7.11 36.95 -20.15
N SER A 71 6.00 37.69 -20.18
CA SER A 71 4.64 37.13 -20.11
C SER A 71 4.38 36.11 -21.23
N ILE A 72 4.99 36.31 -22.40
CA ILE A 72 4.93 35.39 -23.53
C ILE A 72 5.57 34.05 -23.18
N ASP A 73 6.72 34.05 -22.50
CA ASP A 73 7.39 32.82 -22.08
C ASP A 73 6.58 32.09 -20.99
N VAL A 74 5.93 32.84 -20.10
CA VAL A 74 5.01 32.29 -19.11
C VAL A 74 3.81 31.61 -19.79
N TYR A 75 3.20 32.27 -20.78
CA TYR A 75 2.08 31.71 -21.53
C TYR A 75 2.48 30.46 -22.31
N LYS A 76 3.61 30.50 -23.02
CA LYS A 76 4.16 29.32 -23.72
C LYS A 76 4.42 28.17 -22.76
N LYS A 77 4.97 28.46 -21.58
CA LYS A 77 5.24 27.43 -20.57
C LYS A 77 3.95 26.82 -20.04
N LYS A 78 2.94 27.64 -19.72
CA LYS A 78 1.60 27.15 -19.32
C LYS A 78 0.99 26.26 -20.40
N LEU A 79 1.04 26.69 -21.66
CA LEU A 79 0.56 25.89 -22.79
C LEU A 79 1.30 24.55 -22.85
N SER A 80 2.62 24.55 -22.69
CA SER A 80 3.43 23.32 -22.70
C SER A 80 3.08 22.34 -21.59
N LEU A 81 2.66 22.83 -20.41
CA LEU A 81 2.21 21.99 -19.29
C LEU A 81 0.84 21.36 -19.57
N LEU A 82 -0.03 22.08 -20.27
CA LEU A 82 -1.36 21.59 -20.66
C LEU A 82 -1.30 20.62 -21.85
N THR A 83 -0.41 20.88 -22.81
CA THR A 83 -0.28 20.08 -24.04
C THR A 83 0.74 18.96 -23.93
N ALA A 84 1.62 18.99 -22.92
CA ALA A 84 2.50 17.86 -22.67
C ALA A 84 1.58 16.63 -22.55
N PRO A 85 1.75 15.61 -23.42
CA PRO A 85 1.14 14.33 -23.11
C PRO A 85 1.64 14.02 -21.72
N ILE A 86 0.73 13.75 -20.79
CA ILE A 86 1.06 13.32 -19.43
C ILE A 86 2.18 12.31 -19.62
N SER A 87 3.42 12.76 -19.43
CA SER A 87 4.55 11.87 -19.51
C SER A 87 4.29 11.11 -18.23
N ASN A 88 3.71 9.93 -18.39
CA ASN A 88 3.68 8.92 -17.38
C ASN A 88 5.15 8.82 -16.99
N LYS A 89 5.59 9.60 -15.98
CA LYS A 89 6.80 9.36 -15.21
C LYS A 89 6.77 7.87 -15.05
N SER A 90 7.74 7.22 -15.68
CA SER A 90 7.76 5.78 -15.95
C SER A 90 6.83 5.08 -14.97
N ASN A 91 5.78 4.44 -15.48
CA ASN A 91 5.00 3.48 -14.72
C ASN A 91 5.97 2.38 -14.25
N SER A 92 6.80 2.69 -13.25
CA SER A 92 7.28 1.76 -12.27
C SER A 92 6.04 1.48 -11.45
N GLY A 93 5.09 0.76 -12.06
CA GLY A 93 4.04 0.12 -11.32
C GLY A 93 4.77 -0.71 -10.30
N LYS A 94 4.76 -0.24 -9.05
CA LYS A 94 5.42 -0.95 -7.97
C LYS A 94 4.69 -2.28 -7.90
N ILE A 95 5.40 -3.36 -8.19
CA ILE A 95 4.82 -4.69 -8.09
C ILE A 95 4.66 -4.97 -6.60
N VAL A 96 3.42 -5.01 -6.14
CA VAL A 96 3.09 -5.36 -4.76
C VAL A 96 2.75 -6.85 -4.75
N ASN A 97 3.69 -7.65 -4.23
CA ASN A 97 3.54 -9.10 -4.14
C ASN A 97 2.99 -9.51 -2.77
N PHE A 98 1.82 -10.14 -2.76
CA PHE A 98 1.26 -10.75 -1.57
C PHE A 98 1.53 -12.26 -1.58
N ASN A 99 2.45 -12.70 -0.72
CA ASN A 99 2.87 -14.11 -0.62
C ASN A 99 2.15 -14.90 0.50
N ASN A 100 1.12 -14.33 1.13
CA ASN A 100 0.41 -14.95 2.25
C ASN A 100 -1.11 -14.73 2.13
N ASN A 101 -1.88 -15.29 3.05
CA ASN A 101 -3.32 -15.10 3.11
C ASN A 101 -3.65 -13.64 3.40
N VAL A 102 -4.49 -13.02 2.58
CA VAL A 102 -4.93 -11.63 2.69
C VAL A 102 -6.45 -11.63 2.81
N GLU A 103 -6.98 -11.21 3.95
CA GLU A 103 -8.43 -11.14 4.18
C GLU A 103 -9.03 -9.88 3.56
N ASN A 104 -8.47 -8.70 3.86
CA ASN A 104 -8.86 -7.42 3.28
C ASN A 104 -7.61 -6.55 3.05
N ALA A 105 -7.40 -6.07 1.83
CA ALA A 105 -6.33 -5.13 1.51
C ALA A 105 -6.84 -4.00 0.60
N ILE A 106 -6.51 -2.76 0.95
CA ILE A 106 -6.78 -1.57 0.15
C ILE A 106 -5.45 -1.12 -0.45
N VAL A 107 -5.36 -1.12 -1.78
CA VAL A 107 -4.16 -0.71 -2.51
C VAL A 107 -4.54 0.53 -3.34
N GLY A 108 -3.77 1.62 -3.17
CA GLY A 108 -3.96 2.86 -3.92
C GLY A 108 -3.49 2.76 -5.38
N ASP A 109 -3.84 3.76 -6.18
CA ASP A 109 -3.75 3.77 -7.64
C ASP A 109 -2.38 3.38 -8.23
N ASN A 110 -2.44 2.74 -9.41
CA ASN A 110 -1.34 2.37 -10.32
C ASN A 110 -0.41 1.22 -9.88
N ASN A 111 -0.87 0.32 -9.00
CA ASN A 111 -0.11 -0.88 -8.65
C ASN A 111 -0.55 -2.11 -9.48
N ASN A 112 0.40 -2.94 -9.89
CA ASN A 112 0.13 -4.27 -10.44
C ASN A 112 0.13 -5.27 -9.27
N ILE A 113 -1.00 -5.94 -9.04
CA ILE A 113 -1.20 -6.82 -7.89
C ILE A 113 -1.10 -8.27 -8.36
N SER A 114 -0.12 -9.00 -7.82
CA SER A 114 -0.02 -10.46 -7.98
C SER A 114 -0.26 -11.14 -6.63
N ILE A 115 -1.28 -11.99 -6.59
CA ILE A 115 -1.69 -12.74 -5.39
C ILE A 115 -1.39 -14.21 -5.62
N ASN A 116 -0.29 -14.69 -5.01
CA ASN A 116 0.10 -16.10 -5.06
C ASN A 116 -0.36 -16.80 -3.78
N GLN A 117 -1.62 -17.22 -3.73
CA GLN A 117 -2.14 -17.99 -2.60
C GLN A 117 -1.74 -19.46 -2.69
N THR A 118 -0.78 -19.87 -1.86
CA THR A 118 -0.48 -21.30 -1.67
C THR A 118 -1.58 -21.92 -0.80
N LYS A 119 -2.56 -22.57 -1.42
CA LYS A 119 -3.50 -23.42 -0.68
C LYS A 119 -2.72 -24.64 -0.16
N LYS A 120 -2.29 -24.60 1.11
CA LYS A 120 -1.78 -25.79 1.80
C LYS A 120 -2.93 -26.80 1.90
N THR A 121 -2.92 -27.77 1.00
CA THR A 121 -3.79 -28.94 1.13
C THR A 121 -3.31 -29.75 2.33
N VAL A 122 -4.17 -29.91 3.34
CA VAL A 122 -3.87 -30.78 4.48
C VAL A 122 -3.79 -32.21 3.94
N LYS A 123 -2.57 -32.78 3.87
CA LYS A 123 -2.38 -34.19 3.52
C LYS A 123 -3.00 -35.04 4.63
N GLN A 124 -4.11 -35.70 4.34
CA GLN A 124 -4.78 -36.60 5.27
C GLN A 124 -3.87 -37.79 5.57
N LYS A 125 -3.50 -37.96 6.85
CA LYS A 125 -2.55 -39.00 7.30
C LYS A 125 -3.19 -40.38 7.41
N TYR A 126 -4.50 -40.44 7.60
CA TYR A 126 -5.26 -41.66 7.86
C TYR A 126 -6.30 -41.90 6.75
N PRO A 127 -6.55 -43.16 6.38
CA PRO A 127 -7.53 -43.49 5.35
C PRO A 127 -8.97 -43.17 5.80
N LYS A 128 -9.85 -42.98 4.82
CA LYS A 128 -11.26 -42.63 5.03
C LYS A 128 -11.98 -43.78 5.76
N GLY A 129 -12.67 -43.46 6.84
CA GLY A 129 -13.39 -44.43 7.69
C GLY A 129 -12.68 -44.77 9.01
N CYS A 130 -11.39 -44.44 9.16
CA CYS A 130 -10.70 -44.58 10.45
C CYS A 130 -11.02 -43.39 11.37
N ILE A 131 -10.99 -43.63 12.69
CA ILE A 131 -11.21 -42.57 13.69
C ILE A 131 -10.16 -41.44 13.60
N GLY A 132 -8.96 -41.77 13.09
CA GLY A 132 -7.90 -40.81 12.82
C GLY A 132 -8.12 -39.93 11.57
N PHE A 133 -9.12 -40.21 10.74
CA PHE A 133 -9.46 -39.38 9.57
C PHE A 133 -9.96 -37.98 9.99
N ASP A 134 -10.65 -37.92 11.14
CA ASP A 134 -11.06 -36.66 11.75
C ASP A 134 -9.92 -36.12 12.61
N THR A 135 -9.39 -34.96 12.22
CA THR A 135 -8.25 -34.31 12.90
C THR A 135 -8.55 -34.01 14.37
N ILE A 136 -9.79 -33.65 14.70
CA ILE A 136 -10.19 -33.35 16.08
C ILE A 136 -10.12 -34.62 16.93
N LYS A 137 -10.67 -35.72 16.40
CA LYS A 137 -10.65 -37.02 17.08
C LYS A 137 -9.22 -37.55 17.22
N ALA A 138 -8.41 -37.49 16.16
CA ALA A 138 -7.02 -37.91 16.18
C ALA A 138 -6.21 -37.17 17.26
N ASN A 139 -6.37 -35.86 17.37
CA ASN A 139 -5.71 -35.04 18.39
C ASN A 139 -6.16 -35.40 19.81
N TYR A 140 -7.47 -35.65 19.99
CA TYR A 140 -8.02 -36.06 21.28
C TYR A 140 -7.46 -37.44 21.73
N PHE A 141 -7.38 -38.42 20.82
CA PHE A 141 -6.74 -39.70 21.11
C PHE A 141 -5.26 -39.54 21.49
N GLY A 142 -4.52 -38.69 20.78
CA GLY A 142 -3.15 -38.36 21.13
C GLY A 142 -3.02 -37.76 22.53
N HIS A 143 -3.95 -36.87 22.91
CA HIS A 143 -4.01 -36.30 24.26
C HIS A 143 -4.26 -37.36 25.33
N LEU A 144 -5.21 -38.28 25.10
CA LEU A 144 -5.51 -39.36 26.05
C LEU A 144 -4.33 -40.31 26.23
N ILE A 145 -3.65 -40.70 25.15
CA ILE A 145 -2.45 -41.56 25.22
C ILE A 145 -1.36 -40.87 26.03
N LYS A 146 -1.12 -39.57 25.77
CA LYS A 146 -0.13 -38.79 26.51
C LYS A 146 -0.47 -38.75 28.01
N ARG A 147 -1.73 -38.48 28.34
CA ARG A 147 -2.20 -38.37 29.72
C ARG A 147 -2.12 -39.71 30.45
N TYR A 148 -2.45 -40.82 29.79
CA TYR A 148 -2.21 -42.17 30.32
C TYR A 148 -0.73 -42.41 30.62
N ASN A 149 0.15 -42.06 29.70
CA ASN A 149 1.59 -42.23 29.90
C ASN A 149 2.11 -41.39 31.07
N GLU A 150 1.64 -40.14 31.21
CA GLU A 150 1.97 -39.27 32.35
C GLU A 150 1.55 -39.92 33.69
N TYR A 151 0.35 -40.48 33.77
CA TYR A 151 -0.11 -41.18 34.98
C TYR A 151 0.71 -42.45 35.26
N LYS A 152 1.00 -43.27 34.24
CA LYS A 152 1.81 -44.49 34.43
C LYS A 152 3.25 -44.16 34.81
N GLU A 153 3.85 -43.11 34.23
CA GLU A 153 5.18 -42.65 34.65
C GLU A 153 5.23 -42.30 36.15
N TYR A 154 4.14 -41.72 36.68
CA TYR A 154 4.05 -41.42 38.11
C TYR A 154 3.98 -42.70 38.97
N GLU A 155 3.34 -43.77 38.48
CA GLU A 155 3.20 -45.04 39.20
C GLU A 155 4.45 -45.93 39.16
N VAL A 156 5.06 -46.11 37.99
CA VAL A 156 6.18 -47.06 37.78
C VAL A 156 7.55 -46.38 37.66
N GLY A 157 7.58 -45.06 37.57
CA GLY A 157 8.80 -44.30 37.29
C GLY A 157 9.17 -44.33 35.80
N LYS A 158 9.92 -43.31 35.35
CA LYS A 158 10.31 -43.15 33.93
C LYS A 158 11.16 -44.31 33.40
N GLU A 159 11.98 -44.93 34.25
CA GLU A 159 12.88 -46.02 33.83
C GLU A 159 12.15 -47.33 33.53
N ASN A 160 10.99 -47.56 34.15
CA ASN A 160 10.20 -48.79 33.96
C ASN A 160 8.97 -48.59 33.05
N MET A 161 8.81 -47.40 32.45
CA MET A 161 7.63 -47.08 31.65
C MET A 161 7.72 -47.66 30.24
N ASN A 162 6.73 -48.49 29.86
CA ASN A 162 6.59 -48.98 28.49
C ASN A 162 5.53 -48.18 27.72
N TYR A 163 5.98 -47.13 27.03
CA TYR A 163 5.14 -46.25 26.20
C TYR A 163 4.42 -46.96 25.05
N ALA A 164 4.92 -48.12 24.60
CA ALA A 164 4.34 -48.88 23.50
C ALA A 164 3.23 -49.84 23.96
N ALA A 165 3.14 -50.15 25.25
CA ALA A 165 2.19 -51.13 25.78
C ALA A 165 0.73 -50.73 25.47
N PHE A 166 0.36 -49.48 25.76
CA PHE A 166 -1.00 -48.99 25.53
C PHE A 166 -1.39 -49.01 24.04
N SER A 167 -0.49 -48.56 23.16
CA SER A 167 -0.73 -48.59 21.72
C SER A 167 -0.80 -50.01 21.15
N SER A 168 -0.13 -50.97 21.79
CA SER A 168 -0.16 -52.39 21.39
C SER A 168 -1.47 -53.05 21.83
N HIS A 169 -1.96 -52.75 23.04
CA HIS A 169 -3.28 -53.19 23.51
C HIS A 169 -4.41 -52.67 22.61
N LEU A 170 -4.38 -51.37 22.27
CA LEU A 170 -5.33 -50.77 21.34
C LEU A 170 -5.39 -51.47 19.98
N LYS A 171 -4.25 -51.95 19.45
CA LYS A 171 -4.21 -52.68 18.17
C LYS A 171 -4.80 -54.09 18.27
N ASN A 172 -4.70 -54.73 19.43
CA ASN A 172 -5.18 -56.09 19.64
C ASN A 172 -6.70 -56.12 19.86
N ASP A 173 -7.27 -55.09 20.49
CA ASP A 173 -8.72 -54.99 20.74
C ASP A 173 -9.51 -54.53 19.51
N THR A 174 -8.85 -53.94 18.50
CA THR A 174 -9.47 -53.48 17.25
C THR A 174 -9.34 -54.48 16.10
N LYS A 175 -9.02 -55.75 16.39
CA LYS A 175 -8.90 -56.82 15.39
C LYS A 175 -10.21 -57.55 15.17
#